data_AF-K1ZWN0-F1
#
_entry.id   AF-K1ZWN0-F1
#
_cell.length_a   1.000
_cell.length_b   1.000
_cell.length_c   1.000
_cell.angle_alpha   90.00
_cell.angle_beta   90.00
_cell.angle_gamma   90.00
#
_symmetry.space_group_name_H-M   'P 1'
#
loop_
_entity.id
_entity.type
_entity.pdbx_description
1 polymer ?
#
loop_
_entity_poly.entity_id
_entity_poly.type
_entity_poly.pdbx_seq_one_letter_code
_entity_poly.pdbx_strand_id
1 'polypeptide(L)'
;MLEIDFKIDFADAAIGRQAKTLNMANGAFVRELSDSRTFCRNADVIAMRERGLALGGTLENAVVFEGAKVLTPGGLRHADEPVRHKMLDALGDLALAGAPILGRYTGIRAGHALTNKLLRALFATPGAWMEQDCTGLAGGKLPGIGVHQGDLPARA
;
A
#
# COMPACT_ATOMS: atom_id res chain seq x y z
N MET A 1 5.45 15.35 7.76
CA MET A 1 4.66 14.76 6.65
C MET A 1 4.73 13.25 6.77
N LEU A 2 3.71 12.52 6.32
CA LEU A 2 3.73 11.06 6.36
C LEU A 2 4.86 10.50 5.49
N GLU A 3 5.69 9.64 6.08
CA GLU A 3 6.63 8.77 5.38
C GLU A 3 6.24 7.31 5.64
N ILE A 4 6.30 6.48 4.60
CA ILE A 4 6.01 5.05 4.68
C ILE A 4 7.28 4.30 4.25
N ASP A 5 7.84 3.50 5.16
CA ASP A 5 8.86 2.49 4.89
C ASP A 5 8.22 1.10 4.97
N PHE A 6 8.23 0.35 3.87
CA PHE A 6 7.58 -0.96 3.81
C PHE A 6 8.50 -2.04 3.24
N LYS A 7 8.49 -3.20 3.89
CA LYS A 7 9.29 -4.36 3.52
C LYS A 7 8.42 -5.61 3.44
N ILE A 8 8.52 -6.33 2.34
CA ILE A 8 7.88 -7.63 2.13
C ILE A 8 8.92 -8.72 1.91
N ASP A 9 8.56 -9.96 2.23
CA ASP A 9 9.40 -11.15 2.04
C ASP A 9 8.45 -12.31 1.68
N PHE A 10 8.36 -12.62 0.38
CA PHE A 10 7.54 -13.70 -0.15
C PHE A 10 8.43 -14.81 -0.72
N ALA A 11 7.97 -16.06 -0.58
CA ALA A 11 8.71 -17.22 -1.07
C ALA A 11 8.74 -17.32 -2.61
N ASP A 12 7.69 -16.83 -3.28
CA ASP A 12 7.62 -16.78 -4.73
C ASP A 12 8.70 -15.83 -5.28
N ALA A 13 9.67 -16.37 -6.03
CA ALA A 13 10.82 -15.64 -6.55
C ALA A 13 10.45 -14.43 -7.42
N ALA A 14 9.29 -14.44 -8.07
CA ALA A 14 8.78 -13.30 -8.83
C ALA A 14 8.35 -12.11 -7.96
N ILE A 15 8.11 -12.33 -6.67
CA ILE A 15 7.85 -11.28 -5.67
C ILE A 15 9.12 -11.05 -4.85
N GLY A 16 9.59 -12.11 -4.18
CA GLY A 16 10.80 -12.12 -3.37
C GLY A 16 10.78 -11.12 -2.22
N ARG A 17 11.96 -10.60 -1.91
CA ARG A 17 12.16 -9.54 -0.93
C ARG A 17 12.15 -8.19 -1.62
N GLN A 18 11.30 -7.30 -1.15
CA GLN A 18 11.21 -5.94 -1.66
C GLN A 18 11.14 -4.97 -0.50
N ALA A 19 11.74 -3.80 -0.69
CA ALA A 19 11.72 -2.71 0.27
C ALA A 19 11.49 -1.40 -0.48
N LYS A 20 10.64 -0.52 0.08
CA LYS A 20 10.39 0.79 -0.48
C LYS A 20 10.11 1.81 0.61
N THR A 21 10.70 2.98 0.47
CA THR A 21 10.45 4.15 1.33
C THR A 21 9.92 5.28 0.48
N LEU A 22 8.80 5.89 0.88
CA LEU A 22 8.19 7.02 0.19
C LEU A 22 7.78 8.12 1.17
N ASN A 23 8.13 9.36 0.83
CA ASN A 23 7.52 10.54 1.41
C ASN A 23 6.18 10.81 0.69
N MET A 24 5.09 10.84 1.43
CA MET A 24 3.72 10.91 0.88
C MET A 24 3.27 12.34 0.54
N ALA A 25 4.20 13.30 0.48
CA ALA A 25 3.92 14.67 0.04
C ALA A 25 3.58 14.77 -1.46
N ASN A 26 2.93 15.86 -1.85
CA ASN A 26 2.94 16.41 -3.22
C ASN A 26 2.54 15.43 -4.33
N GLY A 27 1.54 14.57 -4.11
CA GLY A 27 1.03 13.67 -5.15
C GLY A 27 1.78 12.36 -5.32
N ALA A 28 2.70 12.01 -4.40
CA ALA A 28 3.36 10.71 -4.40
C ALA A 28 2.37 9.54 -4.47
N PHE A 29 1.22 9.63 -3.79
CA PHE A 29 0.15 8.64 -3.89
C PHE A 29 -0.26 8.36 -5.35
N VAL A 30 -0.53 9.42 -6.12
CA VAL A 30 -1.04 9.29 -7.49
C VAL A 30 0.01 8.69 -8.39
N ARG A 31 1.23 9.23 -8.35
CA ARG A 31 2.31 8.82 -9.25
C ARG A 31 2.94 7.48 -8.91
N GLU A 32 2.93 7.10 -7.63
CA GLU A 32 3.70 5.94 -7.15
C GLU A 32 2.84 4.75 -6.72
N LEU A 33 1.62 4.97 -6.20
CA LEU A 33 0.84 3.91 -5.53
C LEU A 33 -0.52 3.63 -6.19
N SER A 34 -1.16 4.64 -6.76
CA SER A 34 -2.59 4.58 -7.10
C SER A 34 -2.98 3.51 -8.12
N ASP A 35 -2.05 3.11 -8.99
CA ASP A 35 -2.26 2.11 -10.03
C ASP A 35 -1.68 0.72 -9.66
N SER A 36 -1.13 0.55 -8.45
CA SER A 36 -0.56 -0.72 -7.99
C SER A 36 -1.66 -1.70 -7.61
N ARG A 37 -1.87 -2.72 -8.46
CA ARG A 37 -2.95 -3.70 -8.31
C ARG A 37 -2.72 -4.64 -7.15
N THR A 38 -3.82 -5.17 -6.62
CA THR A 38 -3.74 -6.27 -5.65
C THR A 38 -3.10 -7.49 -6.26
N PHE A 39 -2.48 -8.33 -5.43
CA PHE A 39 -1.78 -9.50 -5.89
C PHE A 39 -2.01 -10.72 -5.01
N CYS A 40 -1.93 -11.89 -5.63
CA CYS A 40 -2.15 -13.18 -4.99
C CYS A 40 -1.12 -14.20 -5.50
N ARG A 41 -0.79 -15.17 -4.65
CA ARG A 41 -0.11 -16.40 -5.09
C ARG A 41 -1.15 -17.35 -5.67
N ASN A 42 -0.83 -18.06 -6.75
CA ASN A 42 -1.76 -18.99 -7.39
C ASN A 42 -2.26 -20.07 -6.42
N ALA A 43 -1.37 -20.59 -5.57
CA ALA A 43 -1.71 -21.53 -4.50
C ALA A 43 -2.75 -20.95 -3.52
N ASP A 44 -2.63 -19.67 -3.15
CA ASP A 44 -3.57 -19.01 -2.24
C ASP A 44 -4.93 -18.80 -2.94
N VAL A 45 -4.94 -18.51 -4.25
CA VAL A 45 -6.18 -18.39 -5.04
C VAL A 45 -6.94 -19.72 -5.09
N ILE A 46 -6.25 -20.83 -5.34
CA ILE A 46 -6.85 -22.18 -5.35
C ILE A 46 -7.46 -22.47 -3.98
N ALA A 47 -6.69 -22.31 -2.90
CA ALA A 47 -7.16 -22.55 -1.54
C ALA A 47 -8.33 -21.64 -1.11
N MET A 48 -8.33 -20.38 -1.55
CA MET A 48 -9.44 -19.46 -1.30
C MET A 48 -10.71 -19.90 -2.03
N ARG A 49 -10.61 -20.31 -3.30
CA ARG A 49 -11.75 -20.74 -4.12
C ARG A 49 -12.38 -22.03 -3.59
N GLU A 50 -11.56 -22.98 -3.15
CA GLU A 50 -12.04 -24.21 -2.47
C GLU A 50 -12.88 -23.91 -1.22
N ARG A 51 -12.64 -22.74 -0.60
CA ARG A 51 -13.38 -22.24 0.58
C ARG A 51 -14.49 -21.25 0.23
N GLY A 52 -14.82 -21.09 -1.05
CA GLY A 52 -15.85 -20.14 -1.51
C GLY A 52 -15.46 -18.66 -1.40
N LEU A 53 -14.16 -18.36 -1.29
CA LEU A 53 -13.62 -16.98 -1.24
C LEU A 53 -13.02 -16.58 -2.59
N ALA A 54 -12.80 -15.27 -2.78
CA ALA A 54 -12.20 -14.70 -4.00
C ALA A 54 -12.88 -15.10 -5.32
N LEU A 55 -14.20 -15.35 -5.29
CA LEU A 55 -14.98 -15.84 -6.44
C LEU A 55 -15.03 -14.85 -7.62
N GLY A 56 -14.89 -13.55 -7.35
CA GLY A 56 -14.80 -12.51 -8.39
C GLY A 56 -13.38 -12.22 -8.88
N GLY A 57 -12.36 -12.93 -8.39
CA GLY A 57 -10.97 -12.71 -8.77
C GLY A 57 -10.68 -13.21 -10.19
N THR A 58 -10.14 -12.34 -11.03
CA THR A 58 -9.70 -12.62 -12.40
C THR A 58 -8.29 -12.08 -12.62
N LEU A 59 -7.63 -12.47 -13.72
CA LEU A 59 -6.32 -11.92 -14.07
C LEU A 59 -6.41 -10.43 -14.49
N GLU A 60 -7.61 -9.91 -14.74
CA GLU A 60 -7.83 -8.49 -15.08
C GLU A 60 -7.81 -7.59 -13.85
N ASN A 61 -8.20 -8.12 -12.67
CA ASN A 61 -8.34 -7.35 -11.44
C ASN A 61 -7.29 -7.67 -10.37
N ALA A 62 -6.45 -8.70 -10.57
CA ALA A 62 -5.36 -9.04 -9.68
C ALA A 62 -4.11 -9.50 -10.44
N VAL A 63 -2.94 -9.24 -9.85
CA VAL A 63 -1.67 -9.82 -10.30
C VAL A 63 -1.50 -11.18 -9.65
N VAL A 64 -1.44 -12.24 -10.46
CA VAL A 64 -1.28 -13.61 -9.95
C VAL A 64 0.14 -14.10 -10.19
N PHE A 65 0.78 -14.60 -9.14
CA PHE A 65 2.14 -15.11 -9.15
C PHE A 65 2.19 -16.63 -8.96
N GLU A 66 3.10 -17.30 -9.66
CA GLU A 66 3.39 -18.72 -9.48
C GLU A 66 4.91 -18.96 -9.50
N GLY A 67 5.51 -19.04 -8.31
CA GLY A 67 6.95 -19.20 -8.17
C GLY A 67 7.72 -18.05 -8.79
N ALA A 68 8.41 -18.31 -9.90
CA ALA A 68 9.18 -17.32 -10.65
C ALA A 68 8.39 -16.65 -11.80
N LYS A 69 7.10 -17.00 -11.99
CA LYS A 69 6.27 -16.50 -13.09
C LYS A 69 5.21 -15.52 -12.60
N VAL A 70 4.94 -14.52 -13.43
CA VAL A 70 3.74 -13.68 -13.34
C VAL A 70 2.73 -14.22 -14.36
N LEU A 71 1.57 -14.68 -13.89
CA LEU A 71 0.53 -15.27 -14.75
C LEU A 71 -0.37 -14.22 -15.39
N THR A 72 -0.44 -13.02 -14.80
CA THR A 72 -1.27 -11.92 -15.30
C THR A 72 -0.74 -11.40 -16.64
N PRO A 73 -1.57 -11.37 -17.70
CA PRO A 73 -1.20 -10.79 -19.00
C PRO A 73 -0.76 -9.32 -18.86
N GLY A 74 0.24 -8.92 -19.65
CA GLY A 74 0.84 -7.59 -19.56
C GLY A 74 1.82 -7.39 -18.40
N GLY A 75 1.96 -8.38 -17.51
CA GLY A 75 2.95 -8.35 -16.43
C GLY A 75 2.63 -7.30 -15.35
N LEU A 76 3.69 -6.69 -14.80
CA LEU A 76 3.59 -5.68 -13.75
C LEU A 76 3.57 -4.26 -14.33
N ARG A 77 2.80 -3.37 -13.69
CA ARG A 77 2.84 -1.92 -14.00
C ARG A 77 4.11 -1.26 -13.47
N HIS A 78 4.62 -1.78 -12.36
CA HIS A 78 5.87 -1.40 -11.73
C HIS A 78 6.68 -2.64 -11.40
N ALA A 79 8.01 -2.60 -11.55
CA ALA A 79 8.86 -3.75 -11.19
C ALA A 79 8.69 -4.17 -9.71
N ASP A 80 8.33 -3.22 -8.85
CA ASP A 80 8.07 -3.36 -7.42
C ASP A 80 6.56 -3.17 -7.07
N GLU A 81 5.65 -3.49 -8.01
CA GLU A 81 4.19 -3.40 -7.80
C GLU A 81 3.70 -4.10 -6.51
N PRO A 82 4.22 -5.27 -6.09
CA PRO A 82 3.78 -5.91 -4.85
C PRO A 82 4.02 -5.08 -3.58
N VAL A 83 5.21 -4.51 -3.38
CA VAL A 83 5.48 -3.67 -2.20
C VAL A 83 4.72 -2.35 -2.27
N ARG A 84 4.56 -1.77 -3.47
CA ARG A 84 3.73 -0.56 -3.68
C ARG A 84 2.27 -0.82 -3.31
N HIS A 85 1.71 -1.96 -3.69
CA HIS A 85 0.35 -2.32 -3.29
C HIS A 85 0.23 -2.49 -1.76
N LYS A 86 1.23 -3.07 -1.09
CA LYS A 86 1.22 -3.14 0.39
C LYS A 86 1.36 -1.78 1.06
N MET A 87 2.05 -0.83 0.43
CA MET A 87 2.05 0.56 0.88
C MET A 87 0.70 1.24 0.64
N LEU A 88 0.03 0.95 -0.48
CA LEU A 88 -1.33 1.41 -0.78
C LEU A 88 -2.33 0.90 0.28
N ASP A 89 -2.27 -0.40 0.61
CA ASP A 89 -3.04 -1.02 1.70
C ASP A 89 -2.79 -0.29 3.02
N ALA A 90 -1.51 -0.11 3.39
CA ALA A 90 -1.15 0.55 4.64
C ALA A 90 -1.61 2.00 4.70
N LEU A 91 -1.55 2.74 3.58
CA LEU A 91 -2.08 4.10 3.52
C LEU A 91 -3.60 4.11 3.78
N GLY A 92 -4.34 3.19 3.20
CA GLY A 92 -5.78 3.02 3.45
C GLY A 92 -6.09 2.67 4.90
N ASP A 93 -5.35 1.72 5.48
CA ASP A 93 -5.49 1.33 6.89
C ASP A 93 -5.19 2.49 7.84
N LEU A 94 -4.11 3.25 7.57
CA LEU A 94 -3.68 4.41 8.37
C LEU A 94 -4.70 5.55 8.30
N ALA A 95 -5.44 5.68 7.19
CA ALA A 95 -6.52 6.67 7.07
C ALA A 95 -7.66 6.44 8.08
N LEU A 96 -7.79 5.23 8.64
CA LEU A 96 -8.74 4.93 9.72
C LEU A 96 -8.37 5.61 11.05
N ALA A 97 -7.22 6.29 11.13
CA ALA A 97 -6.87 7.17 12.25
C ALA A 97 -7.81 8.39 12.38
N GLY A 98 -8.60 8.70 11.35
CA GLY A 98 -9.57 9.81 11.35
C GLY A 98 -8.97 11.18 11.00
N ALA A 99 -7.65 11.31 10.98
CA ALA A 99 -6.93 12.49 10.51
C ALA A 99 -5.60 12.10 9.84
N PRO A 100 -5.03 12.94 8.95
CA PRO A 100 -3.72 12.70 8.37
C PRO A 100 -2.63 12.56 9.45
N ILE A 101 -1.86 11.48 9.37
CA ILE A 101 -0.75 11.25 10.30
C ILE A 101 0.48 12.05 9.87
N LEU A 102 1.01 12.85 10.79
CA LEU A 102 2.33 13.45 10.64
C LEU A 102 3.36 12.59 11.37
N GLY A 103 4.03 11.71 10.64
CA GLY A 103 5.01 10.80 11.23
C GLY A 103 5.59 9.82 10.22
N ARG A 104 6.27 8.79 10.73
CA ARG A 104 6.85 7.71 9.92
C ARG A 104 6.21 6.39 10.30
N TYR A 105 5.67 5.69 9.31
CA TYR A 105 5.18 4.33 9.44
C TYR A 105 6.24 3.34 8.91
N THR A 106 6.51 2.28 9.66
CA THR A 106 7.37 1.18 9.21
C THR A 106 6.62 -0.14 9.25
N GLY A 107 6.37 -0.74 8.09
CA GLY A 107 5.75 -2.05 7.95
C GLY A 107 6.77 -3.10 7.55
N ILE A 108 6.94 -4.15 8.35
CA ILE A 108 7.77 -5.31 8.01
C ILE A 108 6.88 -6.54 7.96
N ARG A 109 6.61 -7.04 6.74
CA ARG A 109 5.63 -8.11 6.50
C ARG A 109 4.28 -7.81 7.16
N ALA A 110 3.91 -6.53 7.21
CA ALA A 110 2.68 -6.08 7.83
C ALA A 110 1.48 -6.36 6.92
N GLY A 111 0.32 -6.56 7.52
CA GLY A 111 -0.98 -6.63 6.85
C GLY A 111 -2.04 -5.91 7.67
N HIS A 112 -3.27 -5.81 7.15
CA HIS A 112 -4.34 -5.00 7.72
C HIS A 112 -4.56 -5.17 9.23
N ALA A 113 -4.57 -6.42 9.71
CA ALA A 113 -4.75 -6.71 11.13
C ALA A 113 -3.63 -6.13 12.01
N LEU A 114 -2.38 -6.13 11.53
CA LEU A 114 -1.25 -5.58 12.26
C LEU A 114 -1.27 -4.04 12.25
N THR A 115 -1.57 -3.43 11.09
CA THR A 115 -1.71 -1.97 10.97
C THR A 115 -2.83 -1.45 11.86
N ASN A 116 -3.97 -2.14 11.92
CA ASN A 116 -5.06 -1.75 12.81
C ASN A 116 -4.68 -1.89 14.29
N LYS A 117 -3.99 -2.97 14.67
CA LYS A 117 -3.48 -3.15 16.04
C LYS A 117 -2.50 -2.02 16.43
N LEU A 118 -1.64 -1.59 15.50
CA LEU A 118 -0.75 -0.45 15.71
C LEU A 118 -1.54 0.82 16.01
N LEU A 119 -2.55 1.16 15.20
CA LEU A 119 -3.37 2.35 15.45
C LEU A 119 -4.06 2.30 16.82
N ARG A 120 -4.65 1.15 17.17
CA ARG A 120 -5.28 0.97 18.49
C ARG A 120 -4.27 1.17 19.63
N ALA A 121 -3.07 0.61 19.50
CA ALA A 121 -2.02 0.78 20.49
C ALA A 121 -1.55 2.24 20.59
N LEU A 122 -1.37 2.93 19.46
CA LEU A 122 -1.00 4.35 19.41
C LEU A 122 -2.01 5.20 20.18
N PHE A 123 -3.30 5.04 19.90
CA PHE A 123 -4.35 5.84 20.54
C PHE A 123 -4.58 5.48 22.02
N ALA A 124 -4.32 4.23 22.40
CA ALA A 124 -4.41 3.79 23.79
C ALA A 124 -3.21 4.21 24.65
N THR A 125 -2.10 4.64 24.04
CA THR A 125 -0.87 5.01 24.76
C THR A 125 -0.86 6.51 25.06
N PRO A 126 -0.97 6.93 26.34
CA PRO A 126 -0.94 8.34 26.70
C PRO A 126 0.37 9.00 26.28
N GLY A 127 0.29 10.19 25.67
CA GLY A 127 1.46 10.96 25.23
C GLY A 127 2.15 10.45 23.95
N ALA A 128 1.66 9.37 23.33
CA ALA A 128 2.23 8.86 22.07
C ALA A 128 1.78 9.64 20.83
N TRP A 129 0.75 10.49 20.96
CA TRP A 129 0.21 11.32 19.89
C TRP A 129 -0.33 12.64 20.45
N MET A 130 -0.48 13.61 19.58
CA MET A 130 -1.17 14.87 19.86
C MET A 130 -1.85 15.37 18.58
N GLU A 131 -2.96 16.07 18.73
CA GLU A 131 -3.56 16.80 17.62
C GLU A 131 -2.73 18.04 17.33
N GLN A 132 -2.51 18.30 16.04
CA GLN A 132 -1.80 19.47 15.57
C GLN A 132 -2.63 20.10 14.46
N ASP A 133 -3.03 21.36 14.67
CA ASP A 133 -3.60 22.14 13.58
C ASP A 133 -2.52 22.32 12.50
N CYS A 134 -2.90 21.99 11.27
CA CYS A 134 -2.04 22.08 10.09
C CYS A 134 -2.13 23.45 9.42
N THR A 135 -2.93 24.39 9.94
CA THR A 135 -2.96 25.78 9.49
C THR A 135 -1.54 26.38 9.63
N GLY A 136 -0.96 26.79 8.49
CA GLY A 136 0.40 27.34 8.39
C GLY A 136 1.54 26.32 8.25
N LEU A 137 1.48 25.15 8.91
CA LEU A 137 2.53 24.11 8.83
C LEU A 137 2.47 23.29 7.53
N ALA A 138 1.30 23.21 6.90
CA ALA A 138 1.11 22.37 5.73
C ALA A 138 1.94 22.83 4.52
N GLY A 139 2.26 24.13 4.34
CA GLY A 139 3.18 24.62 3.30
C GLY A 139 2.95 24.07 1.87
N GLY A 140 1.73 23.62 1.56
CA GLY A 140 1.41 22.89 0.32
C GLY A 140 1.97 21.47 0.20
N LYS A 141 2.32 20.80 1.31
CA LYS A 141 2.98 19.50 1.36
C LYS A 141 2.06 18.34 1.73
N LEU A 142 0.80 18.60 2.08
CA LEU A 142 -0.15 17.53 2.44
C LEU A 142 -0.32 16.53 1.29
N PRO A 143 -0.65 15.26 1.59
CA PRO A 143 -0.91 14.27 0.56
C PRO A 143 -2.01 14.76 -0.39
N GLY A 144 -1.63 15.07 -1.64
CA GLY A 144 -2.56 15.52 -2.69
C GLY A 144 -2.52 16.99 -3.08
N ILE A 145 -1.76 17.85 -2.39
CA ILE A 145 -1.60 19.24 -2.84
C ILE A 145 -0.86 19.28 -4.19
N GLY A 146 -1.40 20.07 -5.14
CA GLY A 146 -0.81 20.28 -6.46
C GLY A 146 -1.06 19.15 -7.47
N VAL A 147 -1.82 18.12 -7.09
CA VAL A 147 -2.20 17.04 -8.00
C VAL A 147 -3.17 17.54 -9.06
N HIS A 148 -2.92 17.19 -10.32
CA HIS A 148 -3.78 17.46 -11.46
C HIS A 148 -3.96 16.21 -12.32
N GLN A 149 -4.91 16.23 -13.26
CA GLN A 149 -5.20 15.04 -14.10
C GLN A 149 -3.99 14.50 -14.85
N GLY A 150 -3.00 15.35 -15.18
CA GLY A 150 -1.77 14.93 -15.84
C GLY A 150 -0.84 14.08 -14.96
N ASP A 151 -1.02 14.08 -13.64
CA ASP A 151 -0.26 13.20 -12.72
C ASP A 151 -0.75 11.75 -12.76
N LEU A 152 -1.96 11.50 -13.32
CA LEU A 152 -2.48 10.14 -13.43
C LEU A 152 -1.60 9.33 -14.38
N PRO A 153 -1.18 8.10 -14.01
CA PRO A 153 -0.46 7.23 -14.91
C PRO A 153 -1.24 7.07 -16.22
N ALA A 154 -0.56 7.25 -17.36
CA ALA A 154 -1.16 6.96 -18.66
C ALA A 154 -1.65 5.51 -18.64
N ARG A 155 -2.92 5.28 -19.01
CA ARG A 155 -3.48 3.93 -19.05
C ARG A 155 -2.61 3.08 -20.00
N ALA A 156 -1.93 2.09 -19.44
CA ALA A 156 -1.28 1.02 -20.20
C ALA A 156 -2.33 0.10 -20.82
#